data_AF-A0A7C1PUR8-F1
#
_entry.id   AF-A0A7C1PUR8-F1
#
_cell.length_a   1.000
_cell.length_b   1.000
_cell.length_c   1.000
_cell.angle_alpha   90.00
_cell.angle_beta   90.00
_cell.angle_gamma   90.00
#
_symmetry.space_group_name_H-M   'P 1'
#
loop_
_entity.id
_entity.type
_entity.pdbx_description
1 polymer ?
#
loop_
_entity_poly.entity_id
_entity_poly.type
_entity_poly.pdbx_seq_one_letter_code
_entity_poly.pdbx_strand_id
1 'polypeptide(L)'
;MGFDRPLKHSKLMILDLGCGKAKREGAIGVDFVEMPGVDIVCDLNGKFPFPDNRVDGICASHIFERLDDFLFTMNEIWRICKPNVWVKISVPHSRQVQPRGETLAIEDRLQ
;
A
#
# COMPACT_ATOMS: atom_id res chain seq x y z
N MET A 1 6.18 -22.03 10.89
CA MET A 1 7.23 -21.21 10.26
C MET A 1 7.12 -19.82 10.86
N GLY A 2 7.80 -19.58 11.98
CA GLY A 2 7.67 -18.36 12.79
C GLY A 2 8.63 -17.27 12.33
N PHE A 3 8.13 -16.04 12.20
CA PHE A 3 8.93 -14.83 11.96
C PHE A 3 9.47 -14.26 13.29
N ASP A 4 9.87 -15.11 14.22
CA ASP A 4 10.28 -14.71 15.56
C ASP A 4 11.81 -14.65 15.64
N ARG A 5 12.39 -13.58 15.09
CA ARG A 5 13.73 -13.15 15.53
C ARG A 5 13.58 -11.93 16.43
N PRO A 6 14.14 -11.94 17.65
CA PRO A 6 14.16 -10.75 18.49
C PRO A 6 15.14 -9.74 17.89
N LEU A 7 14.62 -8.64 17.33
CA LEU A 7 15.45 -7.52 16.88
C LEU A 7 15.91 -6.73 18.11
N LYS A 8 17.22 -6.52 18.21
CA LYS A 8 17.86 -5.66 19.23
C LYS A 8 17.16 -4.30 19.30
N HIS A 9 16.96 -3.82 20.54
CA HIS A 9 16.22 -2.64 21.03
C HIS A 9 16.57 -1.26 20.43
N SER A 10 16.68 -1.18 19.11
CA SER A 10 16.73 0.08 18.34
C SER A 10 15.30 0.37 17.89
N LYS A 11 14.85 1.62 17.96
CA LYS A 11 13.51 2.02 17.48
C LYS A 11 13.34 1.55 16.02
N LEU A 12 12.40 0.64 15.75
CA LEU A 12 12.16 0.10 14.42
C LEU A 12 11.58 1.18 13.50
N MET A 13 12.06 1.24 12.27
CA MET A 13 11.50 2.12 11.23
C MET A 13 10.50 1.32 10.39
N ILE A 14 9.21 1.45 10.70
CA ILE A 14 8.12 0.84 9.93
C ILE A 14 7.45 1.92 9.08
N LEU A 15 7.24 1.66 7.79
CA LEU A 15 6.53 2.58 6.90
C LEU A 15 5.12 2.08 6.61
N ASP A 16 4.19 3.03 6.47
CA ASP A 16 2.83 2.82 5.98
C ASP A 16 2.65 3.62 4.67
N LEU A 17 2.79 2.93 3.54
CA LEU A 17 2.75 3.54 2.20
C LEU A 17 1.30 3.66 1.71
N GLY A 18 0.92 4.87 1.30
CA GLY A 18 -0.46 5.22 0.96
C GLY A 18 -1.36 5.20 2.20
N CYS A 19 -0.87 5.74 3.33
CA CYS A 19 -1.54 5.62 4.62
C CYS A 19 -2.91 6.34 4.70
N GLY A 20 -3.17 7.28 3.79
CA GLY A 20 -4.37 8.09 3.82
C GLY A 20 -4.54 8.82 5.16
N LYS A 21 -5.78 8.92 5.63
CA LYS A 21 -6.13 9.49 6.94
C LYS A 21 -5.95 8.52 8.12
N ALA A 22 -5.63 7.25 7.83
CA ALA A 22 -5.68 6.16 8.80
C ALA A 22 -4.31 5.47 8.89
N LYS A 23 -3.29 6.25 9.23
CA LYS A 23 -1.93 5.74 9.49
C LYS A 23 -1.97 4.67 10.58
N ARG A 24 -1.23 3.58 10.34
CA ARG A 24 -1.00 2.52 11.32
C ARG A 24 -0.20 3.01 12.52
N GLU A 25 -0.67 2.67 13.72
CA GLU A 25 0.02 3.01 14.97
C GLU A 25 1.45 2.44 14.99
N GLY A 26 2.42 3.28 15.39
CA GLY A 26 3.83 2.91 15.43
C GLY A 26 4.56 2.92 14.08
N ALA A 27 3.87 3.20 12.98
CA ALA A 27 4.47 3.39 11.66
C ALA A 27 4.67 4.87 11.31
N ILE A 28 5.53 5.14 10.32
CA ILE A 28 5.68 6.43 9.65
C ILE A 28 4.74 6.41 8.44
N GLY A 29 3.78 7.32 8.40
CA GLY A 29 2.79 7.44 7.33
C GLY A 29 3.34 8.18 6.14
N VAL A 30 3.25 7.58 4.96
CA VAL A 30 3.71 8.15 3.70
C VAL A 30 2.53 8.21 2.74
N ASP A 31 2.24 9.39 2.20
CA ASP A 31 1.16 9.58 1.23
C ASP A 31 1.50 10.70 0.25
N PHE A 32 0.86 10.70 -0.93
CA PHE A 32 1.03 11.77 -1.91
C PHE A 32 0.32 13.06 -1.49
N VAL A 33 -0.74 12.96 -0.68
CA VAL A 33 -1.53 14.09 -0.23
C VAL A 33 -1.26 14.38 1.24
N GLU A 34 -1.01 15.65 1.56
CA GLU A 34 -0.88 16.10 2.95
C GLU A 34 -2.23 15.97 3.68
N MET A 35 -2.30 15.13 4.71
CA MET A 35 -3.50 14.85 5.49
C MET A 35 -3.16 14.63 6.96
N PRO A 36 -4.13 14.78 7.88
CA PRO A 36 -3.94 14.42 9.28
C PRO A 36 -3.45 12.98 9.41
N GLY A 37 -2.30 12.81 10.07
CA GLY A 37 -1.67 11.51 10.30
C GLY A 37 -0.55 11.16 9.31
N VAL A 38 -0.45 11.83 8.16
CA VAL A 38 0.68 11.68 7.23
C VAL A 38 1.92 12.34 7.82
N ASP A 39 3.03 11.60 7.92
CA ASP A 39 4.30 12.13 8.44
C ASP A 39 5.20 12.64 7.32
N ILE A 40 5.12 12.02 6.14
CA ILE A 40 5.93 12.35 4.97
C ILE A 40 5.03 12.41 3.74
N VAL A 41 5.03 13.58 3.08
CA VAL A 41 4.37 13.76 1.78
C VAL A 41 5.35 13.35 0.68
N CYS A 42 5.01 12.33 -0.10
CA CYS A 42 5.89 11.75 -1.12
C CYS A 42 5.09 11.18 -2.29
N ASP A 43 5.54 11.48 -3.51
CA ASP A 43 5.10 10.77 -4.72
C ASP A 43 5.81 9.41 -4.80
N LEU A 44 5.02 8.34 -4.69
CA LEU A 44 5.50 6.96 -4.74
C LEU A 44 5.73 6.45 -6.18
N ASN A 45 5.45 7.26 -7.21
CA ASN A 45 5.94 7.03 -8.58
C ASN A 45 7.37 7.56 -8.78
N GLY A 46 7.90 8.30 -7.81
CA GLY A 46 9.26 8.85 -7.80
C GLY A 46 10.16 8.18 -6.77
N LYS A 47 11.40 8.67 -6.68
CA LYS A 47 12.39 8.17 -5.71
C LYS A 47 11.91 8.44 -4.28
N PHE A 48 11.91 7.41 -3.44
CA PHE A 48 11.48 7.53 -2.06
C PHE A 48 12.53 8.28 -1.23
N PRO A 49 12.12 9.19 -0.31
CA PRO A 49 13.02 10.02 0.49
C PRO A 49 13.63 9.25 1.68
N PHE A 50 13.92 7.96 1.50
CA PHE A 50 14.55 7.12 2.52
C PHE A 50 15.92 6.62 2.06
N PRO A 51 16.89 6.53 2.99
CA PRO A 51 18.18 5.93 2.73
C PRO A 51 18.09 4.42 2.49
N ASP A 52 19.08 3.88 1.79
CA ASP A 52 19.18 2.46 1.49
C ASP A 52 19.33 1.62 2.77
N ASN A 53 18.71 0.45 2.80
CA ASN A 53 18.83 -0.52 3.90
C ASN A 53 18.58 0.07 5.30
N ARG A 54 17.50 0.83 5.49
CA ARG A 54 17.15 1.42 6.79
C ARG A 54 15.76 1.08 7.30
N VAL A 55 14.85 0.66 6.44
CA VAL A 55 13.47 0.32 6.82
C VAL A 55 13.40 -1.11 7.34
N ASP A 56 12.75 -1.27 8.50
CA ASP A 56 12.57 -2.52 9.23
C ASP A 56 11.27 -3.27 8.88
N GLY A 57 10.36 -2.60 8.16
CA GLY A 57 9.15 -3.22 7.64
C GLY A 57 8.26 -2.22 6.90
N ILE A 58 7.42 -2.73 6.00
CA ILE A 58 6.52 -1.92 5.19
C ILE A 58 5.12 -2.51 5.19
N CYS A 59 4.13 -1.67 5.48
CA CYS A 59 2.74 -1.92 5.14
C CYS A 59 2.34 -1.06 3.94
N ALA A 60 1.56 -1.62 3.03
CA ALA A 60 0.93 -0.89 1.93
C ALA A 60 -0.48 -1.45 1.69
N SER A 61 -1.47 -0.59 1.49
CA SER A 61 -2.86 -1.05 1.31
C SER A 61 -3.59 -0.19 0.30
N HIS A 62 -4.11 -0.81 -0.76
CA HIS A 62 -4.88 -0.16 -1.82
C HIS A 62 -4.18 1.04 -2.49
N ILE A 63 -2.84 1.01 -2.49
CA ILE A 63 -1.99 2.03 -3.12
C ILE A 63 -1.45 1.57 -4.47
N PHE A 64 -1.11 0.28 -4.61
CA PHE A 64 -0.44 -0.25 -5.81
C PHE A 64 -1.29 -0.20 -7.08
N GLU A 65 -2.62 -0.11 -6.96
CA GLU A 65 -3.53 0.04 -8.09
C GLU A 65 -3.59 1.48 -8.61
N ARG A 66 -2.99 2.41 -7.87
CA ARG A 66 -2.91 3.84 -8.21
C ARG A 66 -1.51 4.25 -8.69
N LEU A 67 -0.55 3.34 -8.65
CA LEU A 67 0.83 3.59 -9.08
C LEU A 67 0.99 3.26 -10.56
N ASP A 68 1.74 4.10 -11.25
CA ASP A 68 1.96 3.98 -12.70
C ASP A 68 2.97 2.88 -13.02
N ASP A 69 4.07 2.82 -12.24
CA ASP A 69 5.13 1.82 -12.41
C ASP A 69 5.31 0.97 -11.16
N PHE A 70 4.69 -0.21 -11.21
CA PHE A 70 4.79 -1.22 -10.17
C PHE A 70 6.23 -1.68 -9.94
N LEU A 71 7.01 -1.92 -11.00
CA LEU A 71 8.37 -2.46 -10.89
C LEU A 71 9.32 -1.43 -10.29
N PHE A 72 9.19 -0.18 -10.70
CA PHE A 72 9.94 0.93 -10.10
C PHE A 72 9.66 1.04 -8.60
N THR A 73 8.39 1.03 -8.21
CA THR A 73 7.99 1.09 -6.80
C THR A 73 8.56 -0.08 -5.99
N MET A 74 8.50 -1.30 -6.54
CA MET A 74 9.04 -2.49 -5.88
C MET A 74 10.57 -2.43 -5.75
N ASN A 75 11.28 -1.86 -6.73
CA ASN A 75 12.72 -1.63 -6.65
C ASN A 75 13.07 -0.60 -5.57
N GLU A 76 12.29 0.47 -5.44
CA GLU A 76 12.47 1.46 -4.38
C GLU A 76 12.21 0.86 -3.00
N ILE A 77 11.14 0.06 -2.85
CA ILE A 77 10.88 -0.72 -1.62
C ILE A 77 12.07 -1.61 -1.29
N TRP A 78 12.59 -2.35 -2.27
CA TRP A 78 13.74 -3.22 -2.09
C TRP A 78 14.99 -2.43 -1.66
N ARG A 79 15.26 -1.26 -2.28
CA ARG A 79 16.39 -0.40 -1.96
C ARG A 79 16.39 0.07 -0.50
N ILE A 80 15.23 0.48 0.01
CA ILE A 80 15.12 1.09 1.34
C ILE A 80 15.02 0.07 2.47
N CYS A 81 14.51 -1.13 2.17
CA CYS A 81 14.37 -2.23 3.13
C CYS A 81 15.72 -2.81 3.54
N LYS A 82 15.89 -3.10 4.83
CA LYS A 82 17.02 -3.94 5.28
C LYS A 82 16.86 -5.36 4.74
N PRO A 83 17.96 -6.14 4.63
CA PRO A 83 17.85 -7.56 4.30
C PRO A 83 17.00 -8.33 5.32
N ASN A 84 16.18 -9.26 4.82
CA ASN A 84 15.32 -10.15 5.63
C ASN A 84 14.20 -9.45 6.42
N VAL A 85 13.76 -8.26 6.00
CA VAL A 85 12.56 -7.62 6.55
C VAL A 85 11.29 -8.07 5.85
N TRP A 86 10.16 -7.83 6.49
CA TRP A 86 8.85 -8.12 5.93
C TRP A 86 8.31 -6.91 5.16
N VAL A 87 7.58 -7.20 4.07
CA VAL A 87 6.79 -6.23 3.31
C VAL A 87 5.40 -6.82 3.14
N LYS A 88 4.38 -6.13 3.65
CA LYS A 88 2.98 -6.53 3.57
C LYS A 88 2.24 -5.62 2.60
N ILE A 89 1.83 -6.18 1.47
CA ILE A 89 1.07 -5.49 0.43
C ILE A 89 -0.33 -6.08 0.39
N SER A 90 -1.34 -5.22 0.50
CA SER A 90 -2.76 -5.60 0.35
C SER A 90 -3.35 -4.85 -0.83
N VAL A 91 -3.79 -5.61 -1.84
CA VAL A 91 -4.47 -5.12 -3.04
C VAL A 91 -5.90 -5.64 -3.06
N PRO A 92 -6.89 -4.94 -3.66
CA PRO A 92 -8.23 -5.46 -3.76
C PRO A 92 -8.21 -6.74 -4.60
N HIS A 93 -8.84 -7.79 -4.10
CA HIS A 93 -9.00 -9.02 -4.85
C HIS A 93 -10.14 -8.85 -5.86
N SER A 94 -9.84 -8.82 -7.16
CA SER A 94 -10.88 -8.81 -8.19
C SER A 94 -11.49 -10.22 -8.34
N ARG A 95 -12.58 -10.50 -7.63
CA ARG A 95 -13.55 -11.53 -8.03
C ARG A 95 -14.97 -11.01 -7.90
N GLN A 96 -15.53 -10.75 -9.08
CA GLN A 96 -16.93 -10.80 -9.53
C GLN A 96 -17.36 -9.50 -10.22
N VAL A 97 -17.54 -9.63 -11.55
CA VAL A 97 -18.52 -8.84 -12.29
C VAL A 97 -19.86 -9.10 -11.62
N GLN A 98 -20.36 -8.15 -10.83
CA GLN A 98 -21.81 -8.11 -10.59
C GLN A 98 -22.41 -7.58 -11.89
N PRO A 99 -23.25 -8.34 -12.62
CA PRO A 99 -24.04 -7.74 -13.68
C PRO A 99 -24.87 -6.63 -13.03
N ARG A 100 -24.65 -5.39 -13.48
CA ARG A 100 -25.49 -4.26 -13.12
C ARG A 100 -26.89 -4.62 -13.60
N GLY A 101 -27.84 -4.72 -12.67
CA GLY A 101 -29.21 -5.12 -13.00
C GLY A 101 -29.77 -4.27 -14.13
N GLU A 102 -30.00 -4.90 -15.28
CA GLU A 102 -30.91 -4.37 -16.29
C GLU A 102 -32.31 -4.89 -15.92
N THR A 103 -33.06 -4.04 -15.22
CA THR A 103 -34.52 -4.07 -15.36
C THR A 103 -34.81 -3.57 -16.78
N LEU A 104 -34.91 -4.49 -17.74
CA LEU A 104 -35.63 -4.23 -18.97
C LEU A 104 -37.05 -4.76 -18.76
N ALA A 105 -37.94 -3.80 -18.45
CA ALA A 105 -39.36 -3.99 -18.64
C ALA A 105 -39.60 -4.41 -20.08
N ILE A 106 -40.21 -5.58 -20.26
CA ILE A 106 -40.90 -5.96 -21.48
C ILE A 106 -42.37 -6.13 -21.11
N GLU A 107 -43.04 -5.00 -20.92
CA GLU A 107 -44.47 -4.90 -21.17
C GLU A 107 -44.68 -4.39 -22.60
N ASP A 108 -45.64 -5.02 -23.26
CA ASP A 108 -46.34 -4.64 -24.49
C ASP A 108 -45.60 -4.70 -25.85
N ARG A 109 -45.89 -5.76 -26.62
CA ARG A 109 -46.87 -5.67 -27.73
C ARG A 109 -47.11 -7.04 -28.41
N LEU A 110 -48.36 -7.50 -28.30
CA LEU A 110 -49.20 -8.08 -29.36
C LEU A 110 -48.50 -8.87 -30.49
N GLN A 111 -48.59 -10.20 -30.42
CA GLN A 111 -49.36 -11.04 -31.35
C GLN A 111 -49.63 -12.41 -30.72
#